data_AF-A0A1S8XYE6-F1
#
_entry.id   AF-A0A1S8XYE6-F1
#
_cell.length_a   1.000
_cell.length_b   1.000
_cell.length_c   1.000
_cell.angle_alpha   90.00
_cell.angle_beta   90.00
_cell.angle_gamma   90.00
#
_symmetry.space_group_name_H-M   'P 1'
#
loop_
_entity.id
_entity.type
_entity.pdbx_description
1 polymer ?
#
loop_
_entity_poly.entity_id
_entity_poly.type
_entity_poly.pdbx_seq_one_letter_code
_entity_poly.pdbx_strand_id
1 'polypeptide(L)'
;MTNWKQRAAFTMAAALVGAAAFAAPAEANTSEGYVAGGGVVTDDFGDEGTVSQSSHRYSGATGLWQLILWADGAKESDGTNYDYADIDCDFGPNTVAATKNWQQRYGLTADGVVGTATFGRADANLSQISDLGDQIEVRYNGSVNSFTMYRNDSSGSMPNAYSVGFSYFRYDSAPSPCF
;
A
#
# COMPACT_ATOMS: atom_id res chain seq x y z
N MET A 1 -21.64 52.72 -16.56
CA MET A 1 -20.28 52.30 -16.13
C MET A 1 -20.38 50.82 -15.78
N THR A 2 -19.67 49.96 -16.53
CA THR A 2 -19.06 48.63 -16.19
C THR A 2 -19.84 47.63 -15.30
N ASN A 3 -19.88 46.30 -15.48
CA ASN A 3 -19.32 45.29 -16.40
C ASN A 3 -20.02 43.96 -16.01
N TRP A 4 -20.56 43.14 -16.92
CA TRP A 4 -19.93 42.05 -17.70
C TRP A 4 -19.65 40.73 -16.93
N LYS A 5 -20.37 39.68 -17.36
CA LYS A 5 -19.99 38.25 -17.53
C LYS A 5 -20.84 37.22 -16.77
N GLN A 6 -21.54 36.44 -17.58
CA GLN A 6 -22.29 35.21 -17.31
C GLN A 6 -21.38 34.10 -16.77
N ARG A 7 -21.92 33.22 -15.92
CA ARG A 7 -21.60 31.78 -15.94
C ARG A 7 -22.88 30.98 -15.66
N ALA A 8 -23.18 30.11 -16.62
CA ALA A 8 -24.35 29.24 -16.65
C ALA A 8 -24.33 28.24 -15.49
N ALA A 9 -25.48 28.06 -14.85
CA ALA A 9 -25.74 26.95 -13.94
C ALA A 9 -26.03 25.70 -14.76
N PHE A 10 -25.12 24.72 -14.74
CA PHE A 10 -25.42 23.38 -15.21
C PHE A 10 -26.11 22.61 -14.09
N THR A 11 -27.42 22.42 -14.22
CA THR A 11 -28.17 21.39 -13.51
C THR A 11 -27.75 20.02 -14.06
N MET A 12 -27.21 19.13 -13.23
CA MET A 12 -27.20 17.70 -13.52
C MET A 12 -28.23 17.00 -12.65
N ALA A 13 -29.12 16.28 -13.34
CA ALA A 13 -30.15 15.45 -12.77
C ALA A 13 -29.55 14.22 -12.06
N ALA A 14 -30.07 13.90 -10.88
CA ALA A 14 -29.77 12.67 -10.17
C ALA A 14 -30.49 11.49 -10.83
N ALA A 15 -29.73 10.48 -11.26
CA ALA A 15 -30.25 9.16 -11.60
C ALA A 15 -29.80 8.17 -10.51
N LEU A 16 -30.75 7.74 -9.67
CA LEU A 16 -30.60 6.66 -8.71
C LEU A 16 -30.66 5.32 -9.46
N VAL A 17 -29.55 4.59 -9.51
CA VAL A 17 -29.51 3.16 -9.85
C VAL A 17 -28.78 2.44 -8.72
N GLY A 18 -29.35 1.31 -8.29
CA GLY A 18 -29.17 0.67 -6.98
C GLY A 18 -27.72 0.50 -6.50
N ALA A 19 -27.48 0.98 -5.28
CA ALA A 19 -26.26 0.72 -4.55
C ALA A 19 -26.26 -0.75 -4.06
N ALA A 20 -25.47 -1.60 -4.71
CA ALA A 20 -24.79 -2.63 -3.94
C ALA A 20 -23.89 -1.89 -2.96
N ALA A 21 -24.13 -2.08 -1.66
CA ALA A 21 -23.24 -1.58 -0.61
C ALA A 21 -21.92 -2.35 -0.72
N PHE A 22 -21.04 -1.91 -1.62
CA PHE A 22 -19.62 -2.16 -1.43
C PHE A 22 -19.25 -1.37 -0.18
N ALA A 23 -18.72 -2.06 0.83
CA ALA A 23 -18.03 -1.37 1.91
C ALA A 23 -17.09 -0.37 1.22
N ALA A 24 -17.16 0.90 1.63
CA ALA A 24 -16.16 1.84 1.17
C ALA A 24 -14.80 1.23 1.52
N PRO A 25 -13.81 1.25 0.60
CA PRO A 25 -12.45 0.93 1.00
C PRO A 25 -12.14 1.75 2.25
N ALA A 26 -11.33 1.20 3.15
CA ALA A 26 -10.80 1.98 4.27
C ALA A 26 -10.28 3.34 3.75
N GLU A 27 -10.33 4.38 4.59
CA GLU A 27 -9.88 5.71 4.22
C GLU A 27 -8.47 5.95 4.78
N ALA A 28 -7.44 5.71 3.98
CA ALA A 28 -6.08 6.04 4.37
C ALA A 28 -5.91 7.54 4.26
N ASN A 29 -5.48 8.12 5.37
CA ASN A 29 -4.92 9.45 5.39
C ASN A 29 -3.40 9.30 5.32
N THR A 30 -2.78 9.62 4.18
CA THR A 30 -1.33 9.91 4.14
C THR A 30 -0.91 10.95 5.18
N SER A 31 -1.86 11.71 5.72
CA SER A 31 -1.71 12.59 6.87
C SER A 31 -1.31 11.87 8.18
N GLU A 32 -1.52 10.57 8.32
CA GLU A 32 -1.13 9.79 9.50
C GLU A 32 0.38 9.48 9.49
N GLY A 33 0.99 9.38 8.31
CA GLY A 33 2.43 9.19 8.14
C GLY A 33 2.91 7.74 8.24
N TYR A 34 2.02 6.76 8.24
CA TYR A 34 2.32 5.33 8.21
C TYR A 34 1.23 4.54 7.45
N VAL A 35 1.56 3.31 7.06
CA VAL A 35 0.60 2.35 6.49
C VAL A 35 -0.33 1.85 7.59
N ALA A 36 -1.63 1.95 7.38
CA ALA A 36 -2.68 1.66 8.36
C ALA A 36 -3.89 1.00 7.70
N GLY A 37 -4.60 0.17 8.47
CA GLY A 37 -5.75 -0.59 7.96
C GLY A 37 -6.95 -0.60 8.91
N GLY A 38 -8.13 -0.27 8.41
CA GLY A 38 -9.36 -0.21 9.20
C GLY A 38 -10.35 -1.31 8.83
N GLY A 39 -10.93 -1.99 9.82
CA GLY A 39 -11.97 -2.98 9.56
C GLY A 39 -11.40 -4.34 9.16
N VAL A 40 -11.83 -4.90 8.03
CA VAL A 40 -11.34 -6.22 7.58
C VAL A 40 -9.92 -6.10 7.06
N VAL A 41 -9.08 -7.11 7.23
CA VAL A 41 -7.64 -6.98 6.86
C VAL A 41 -7.38 -7.09 5.36
N THR A 42 -8.38 -7.47 4.57
CA THR A 42 -8.24 -7.87 3.16
C THR A 42 -8.40 -6.70 2.18
N ASP A 43 -8.52 -5.47 2.67
CA ASP A 43 -8.70 -4.24 1.89
C ASP A 43 -7.93 -3.04 2.48
N ASP A 44 -6.84 -3.32 3.20
CA ASP A 44 -6.14 -2.35 4.04
C ASP A 44 -5.05 -1.51 3.34
N PHE A 45 -4.55 -1.89 2.16
CA PHE A 45 -3.53 -1.11 1.46
C PHE A 45 -4.09 -0.29 0.30
N GLY A 46 -5.32 -0.56 -0.16
CA GLY A 46 -5.88 0.01 -1.39
C GLY A 46 -5.97 1.53 -1.45
N ASP A 47 -6.01 2.19 -0.30
CA ASP A 47 -6.11 3.62 -0.06
C ASP A 47 -4.74 4.30 0.21
N GLU A 48 -3.68 3.51 0.34
CA GLU A 48 -2.39 3.97 0.84
C GLU A 48 -1.64 4.99 -0.02
N GLY A 49 -0.75 5.72 0.64
CA GLY A 49 0.11 6.73 0.03
C GLY A 49 1.03 6.19 -1.06
N THR A 50 1.27 7.00 -2.09
CA THR A 50 2.15 6.61 -3.20
C THR A 50 3.60 6.40 -2.75
N VAL A 51 4.22 5.30 -3.16
CA VAL A 51 5.65 5.03 -3.00
C VAL A 51 6.33 4.92 -4.36
N SER A 52 7.42 5.67 -4.56
CA SER A 52 8.20 5.69 -5.80
C SER A 52 9.58 6.33 -5.60
N GLN A 53 10.36 6.43 -6.67
CA GLN A 53 11.63 7.19 -6.67
C GLN A 53 11.49 8.66 -6.26
N SER A 54 10.31 9.25 -6.40
CA SER A 54 10.05 10.67 -6.10
C SER A 54 9.11 10.89 -4.92
N SER A 55 8.57 9.83 -4.30
CA SER A 55 7.63 9.93 -3.17
C SER A 55 7.90 8.80 -2.19
N HIS A 56 8.17 9.16 -0.93
CA HIS A 56 8.47 8.20 0.15
C HIS A 56 9.58 7.20 -0.18
N ARG A 57 10.53 7.59 -1.04
CA ARG A 57 11.61 6.73 -1.55
C ARG A 57 12.35 5.97 -0.43
N TYR A 58 12.73 6.68 0.63
CA TYR A 58 13.47 6.15 1.77
C TYR A 58 12.55 6.02 2.98
N SER A 59 11.81 4.92 3.10
CA SER A 59 10.74 4.80 4.10
C SER A 59 10.44 3.35 4.51
N GLY A 60 9.76 3.18 5.65
CA GLY A 60 9.21 1.89 6.04
C GLY A 60 8.14 1.39 5.06
N ALA A 61 7.35 2.29 4.45
CA ALA A 61 6.40 1.95 3.40
C ALA A 61 7.08 1.39 2.13
N THR A 62 8.26 1.92 1.77
CA THR A 62 9.12 1.30 0.75
C THR A 62 9.53 -0.11 1.15
N GLY A 63 9.98 -0.29 2.39
CA GLY A 63 10.38 -1.61 2.87
C GLY A 63 9.22 -2.63 2.89
N LEU A 64 7.99 -2.20 3.21
CA LEU A 64 6.78 -3.03 3.02
C LEU A 64 6.65 -3.48 1.57
N TRP A 65 6.77 -2.54 0.63
CA TRP A 65 6.65 -2.89 -0.78
C TRP A 65 7.75 -3.87 -1.23
N GLN A 66 8.99 -3.70 -0.75
CA GLN A 66 10.08 -4.63 -1.04
C GLN A 66 9.82 -6.03 -0.46
N LEU A 67 9.24 -6.13 0.74
CA LEU A 67 8.77 -7.40 1.31
C LEU A 67 7.71 -8.06 0.42
N ILE A 68 6.77 -7.27 -0.15
CA ILE A 68 5.76 -7.76 -1.09
C ILE A 68 6.40 -8.27 -2.39
N LEU A 69 7.35 -7.52 -2.95
CA LEU A 69 8.09 -7.94 -4.16
C LEU A 69 8.83 -9.25 -3.94
N TRP A 70 9.51 -9.41 -2.81
CA TRP A 70 10.16 -10.65 -2.39
C TRP A 70 9.16 -11.79 -2.19
N ALA A 71 8.02 -11.52 -1.54
CA ALA A 71 6.98 -12.52 -1.29
C ALA A 71 6.37 -13.05 -2.58
N ASP A 72 6.11 -12.17 -3.55
CA ASP A 72 5.57 -12.57 -4.85
C ASP A 72 6.64 -13.08 -5.83
N GLY A 73 7.93 -13.01 -5.48
CA GLY A 73 9.02 -13.35 -6.38
C GLY A 73 8.97 -12.51 -7.65
N ALA A 74 8.82 -11.19 -7.48
CA ALA A 74 8.97 -10.23 -8.58
C ALA A 74 10.35 -10.39 -9.22
N LYS A 75 10.48 -10.03 -10.50
CA LYS A 75 11.74 -10.15 -11.22
C LYS A 75 12.50 -8.84 -11.26
N GLU A 76 13.78 -8.91 -10.97
CA GLU A 76 14.74 -7.83 -11.14
C GLU A 76 15.03 -7.56 -12.62
N SER A 77 15.78 -6.49 -12.89
CA SER A 77 16.08 -6.06 -14.27
C SER A 77 16.92 -7.07 -15.08
N ASP A 78 17.71 -7.91 -14.42
CA ASP A 78 18.52 -8.98 -15.01
C ASP A 78 17.79 -10.34 -15.07
N GLY A 79 16.56 -10.40 -14.54
CA GLY A 79 15.68 -11.57 -14.59
C GLY A 79 15.80 -12.52 -13.39
N THR A 80 16.67 -12.24 -12.42
CA THR A 80 16.66 -12.96 -11.14
C THR A 80 15.45 -12.58 -10.29
N ASN A 81 15.18 -13.38 -9.25
CA ASN A 81 14.10 -13.09 -8.34
C ASN A 81 14.56 -12.00 -7.38
N TYR A 82 13.71 -11.02 -7.14
CA TYR A 82 13.85 -10.09 -6.03
C TYR A 82 14.00 -10.88 -4.74
N ASP A 83 15.10 -10.65 -4.03
CA ASP A 83 15.47 -11.45 -2.87
C ASP A 83 15.47 -10.64 -1.57
N TYR A 84 15.76 -11.30 -0.45
CA TYR A 84 15.69 -10.65 0.86
C TYR A 84 16.79 -9.58 1.02
N ALA A 85 17.91 -9.69 0.33
CA ALA A 85 19.01 -8.73 0.41
C ALA A 85 18.71 -7.41 -0.31
N ASP A 86 17.71 -7.38 -1.19
CA ASP A 86 17.22 -6.16 -1.84
C ASP A 86 16.35 -5.28 -0.92
N ILE A 87 15.94 -5.80 0.24
CA ILE A 87 15.07 -5.08 1.20
C ILE A 87 15.92 -4.11 2.01
N ASP A 88 16.09 -2.91 1.47
CA ASP A 88 16.93 -1.84 2.03
C ASP A 88 16.18 -0.56 2.39
N CYS A 89 14.85 -0.55 2.20
CA CYS A 89 13.96 0.58 2.39
C CYS A 89 14.26 1.77 1.44
N ASP A 90 15.04 1.59 0.37
CA ASP A 90 15.24 2.53 -0.74
C ASP A 90 14.48 2.07 -2.00
N PHE A 91 13.61 2.93 -2.52
CA PHE A 91 12.94 2.70 -3.80
C PHE A 91 13.88 3.00 -4.97
N GLY A 92 14.95 2.21 -5.08
CA GLY A 92 15.99 2.33 -6.08
C GLY A 92 15.60 1.78 -7.46
N PRO A 93 16.53 1.80 -8.44
CA PRO A 93 16.29 1.27 -9.78
C PRO A 93 15.88 -0.21 -9.82
N ASN A 94 16.41 -1.03 -8.92
CA ASN A 94 16.06 -2.45 -8.84
C ASN A 94 14.59 -2.62 -8.39
N THR A 95 14.20 -1.90 -7.34
CA THR A 95 12.82 -1.84 -6.83
C THR A 95 11.84 -1.34 -7.92
N VAL A 96 12.22 -0.35 -8.73
CA VAL A 96 11.42 0.09 -9.89
C VAL A 96 11.22 -1.05 -10.91
N ALA A 97 12.30 -1.76 -11.27
CA ALA A 97 12.22 -2.84 -12.24
C ALA A 97 11.32 -3.98 -11.75
N ALA A 98 11.49 -4.39 -10.50
CA ALA A 98 10.66 -5.39 -9.85
C ALA A 98 9.20 -4.96 -9.71
N THR A 99 8.95 -3.69 -9.39
CA THR A 99 7.59 -3.12 -9.36
C THR A 99 6.92 -3.21 -10.73
N LYS A 100 7.63 -2.85 -11.81
CA LYS A 100 7.10 -2.98 -13.17
C LYS A 100 6.81 -4.42 -13.53
N ASN A 101 7.69 -5.36 -13.17
CA ASN A 101 7.44 -6.79 -13.39
C ASN A 101 6.18 -7.27 -12.65
N TRP A 102 6.05 -6.89 -11.38
CA TRP A 102 4.90 -7.23 -10.55
C TRP A 102 3.60 -6.66 -11.14
N GLN A 103 3.59 -5.38 -11.51
CA GLN A 103 2.45 -4.72 -12.14
C GLN A 103 2.03 -5.43 -13.45
N GLN A 104 2.99 -5.77 -14.33
CA GLN A 104 2.70 -6.51 -15.56
C GLN A 104 2.05 -7.87 -15.28
N ARG A 105 2.60 -8.61 -14.29
CA ARG A 105 2.10 -9.93 -13.90
C ARG A 105 0.62 -9.88 -13.47
N TYR A 106 0.22 -8.80 -12.82
CA TYR A 106 -1.14 -8.61 -12.34
C TYR A 106 -2.02 -7.75 -13.26
N GLY A 107 -1.57 -7.47 -14.49
CA GLY A 107 -2.36 -6.78 -15.51
C GLY A 107 -2.57 -5.28 -15.24
N LEU A 108 -1.70 -4.67 -14.43
CA LEU A 108 -1.70 -3.23 -14.15
C LEU A 108 -0.82 -2.48 -15.15
N THR A 109 -0.94 -1.15 -15.18
CA THR A 109 0.02 -0.29 -15.88
C THR A 109 1.39 -0.44 -15.23
N ALA A 110 2.39 -0.80 -16.02
CA ALA A 110 3.77 -1.06 -15.57
C ALA A 110 4.60 0.23 -15.48
N ASP A 111 4.15 1.21 -14.71
CA ASP A 111 4.81 2.50 -14.55
C ASP A 111 5.94 2.48 -13.51
N GLY A 112 6.00 1.47 -12.64
CA GLY A 112 6.97 1.34 -11.56
C GLY A 112 6.67 2.25 -10.37
N VAL A 113 5.42 2.70 -10.24
CA VAL A 113 4.93 3.54 -9.14
C VAL A 113 3.90 2.75 -8.33
N VAL A 114 4.08 2.69 -7.02
CA VAL A 114 3.15 2.01 -6.13
C VAL A 114 2.11 3.03 -5.67
N GLY A 115 0.95 3.01 -6.28
CA GLY A 115 -0.22 3.79 -5.83
C GLY A 115 -1.42 2.88 -5.53
N THR A 116 -2.58 3.49 -5.32
CA THR A 116 -3.87 2.86 -5.02
C THR A 116 -4.13 1.56 -5.80
N ALA A 117 -3.95 1.55 -7.13
CA ALA A 117 -4.20 0.35 -7.94
C ALA A 117 -3.18 -0.78 -7.68
N THR A 118 -1.94 -0.44 -7.37
CA THR A 118 -0.87 -1.42 -7.10
C THR A 118 -1.04 -2.00 -5.70
N PHE A 119 -1.19 -1.15 -4.67
CA PHE A 119 -1.44 -1.62 -3.31
C PHE A 119 -2.80 -2.32 -3.17
N GLY A 120 -3.86 -1.79 -3.79
CA GLY A 120 -5.18 -2.44 -3.78
C GLY A 120 -5.20 -3.81 -4.45
N ARG A 121 -4.25 -4.07 -5.36
CA ARG A 121 -4.05 -5.44 -5.86
C ARG A 121 -3.33 -6.31 -4.85
N ALA A 122 -2.36 -5.78 -4.10
CA ALA A 122 -1.62 -6.53 -3.08
C ALA A 122 -2.54 -6.99 -1.92
N ASP A 123 -3.59 -6.23 -1.61
CA ASP A 123 -4.62 -6.58 -0.61
C ASP A 123 -5.18 -7.99 -0.72
N ALA A 124 -5.35 -8.47 -1.95
CA ALA A 124 -5.89 -9.80 -2.23
C ALA A 124 -5.05 -10.95 -1.62
N ASN A 125 -3.82 -10.67 -1.19
CA ASN A 125 -2.91 -11.63 -0.58
C ASN A 125 -2.82 -11.49 0.96
N LEU A 126 -3.53 -10.53 1.56
CA LEU A 126 -3.59 -10.37 3.01
C LEU A 126 -4.50 -11.43 3.64
N SER A 127 -4.11 -11.94 4.79
CA SER A 127 -4.92 -12.89 5.57
C SER A 127 -4.71 -12.67 7.05
N GLN A 128 -5.83 -12.52 7.78
CA GLN A 128 -5.81 -12.49 9.23
C GLN A 128 -5.47 -13.88 9.75
N ILE A 129 -4.45 -13.98 10.58
CA ILE A 129 -3.99 -15.22 11.19
C ILE A 129 -4.54 -15.36 12.61
N SER A 130 -4.42 -14.29 13.40
CA SER A 130 -4.89 -14.28 14.78
C SER A 130 -5.29 -12.87 15.21
N ASP A 131 -6.19 -12.81 16.18
CA ASP A 131 -6.51 -11.60 16.92
C ASP A 131 -5.90 -11.75 18.32
N LEU A 132 -4.98 -10.83 18.65
CA LEU A 132 -4.19 -10.83 19.88
C LEU A 132 -4.75 -9.83 20.91
N GLY A 133 -5.91 -9.22 20.64
CA GLY A 133 -6.51 -8.17 21.44
C GLY A 133 -6.03 -6.79 21.00
N ASP A 134 -4.80 -6.44 21.37
CA ASP A 134 -4.23 -5.11 21.07
C ASP A 134 -3.62 -5.04 19.65
N GLN A 135 -3.47 -6.19 18.99
CA GLN A 135 -2.94 -6.32 17.64
C GLN A 135 -3.61 -7.48 16.90
N ILE A 136 -3.59 -7.40 15.57
CA ILE A 136 -3.97 -8.49 14.68
C ILE A 136 -2.72 -8.98 13.97
N GLU A 137 -2.47 -10.28 14.03
CA GLU A 137 -1.43 -10.92 13.22
C GLU A 137 -1.96 -11.10 11.80
N VAL A 138 -1.29 -10.49 10.84
CA VAL A 138 -1.66 -10.52 9.42
C VAL A 138 -0.51 -11.15 8.63
N ARG A 139 -0.84 -12.05 7.71
CA ARG A 139 0.12 -12.64 6.78
C ARG A 139 -0.12 -12.09 5.38
N TYR A 140 0.96 -11.67 4.73
CA TYR A 140 0.96 -11.51 3.28
C TYR A 140 1.37 -12.84 2.64
N ASN A 141 0.46 -13.45 1.89
CA ASN A 141 0.66 -14.73 1.21
C ASN A 141 1.06 -14.50 -0.24
N GLY A 142 2.35 -14.26 -0.46
CA GLY A 142 2.88 -14.11 -1.81
C GLY A 142 2.95 -15.42 -2.57
N SER A 143 3.14 -15.31 -3.89
CA SER A 143 3.22 -16.47 -4.79
C SER A 143 4.44 -17.39 -4.55
N VAL A 144 5.50 -16.87 -3.91
CA VAL A 144 6.76 -17.60 -3.69
C VAL A 144 7.08 -17.72 -2.20
N ASN A 145 6.98 -16.63 -1.46
CA ASN A 145 7.21 -16.58 -0.02
C ASN A 145 6.02 -15.92 0.69
N SER A 146 6.05 -15.96 2.02
CA SER A 146 5.11 -15.22 2.87
C SER A 146 5.85 -14.54 3.99
N PHE A 147 5.27 -13.48 4.53
CA PHE A 147 5.75 -12.83 5.75
C PHE A 147 4.58 -12.44 6.63
N THR A 148 4.84 -12.38 7.94
CA THR A 148 3.88 -11.94 8.95
C THR A 148 4.18 -10.50 9.34
N MET A 149 3.13 -9.72 9.50
CA MET A 149 3.10 -8.35 10.02
C MET A 149 2.05 -8.26 11.13
N TYR A 150 2.07 -7.18 11.88
CA TYR A 150 1.11 -6.89 12.93
C TYR A 150 0.43 -5.56 12.64
N ARG A 151 -0.90 -5.57 12.69
CA ARG A 151 -1.75 -4.37 12.65
C ARG A 151 -2.17 -4.03 14.07
N ASN A 152 -1.89 -2.82 14.55
CA ASN A 152 -2.40 -2.39 15.84
C ASN A 152 -3.92 -2.33 15.85
N ASP A 153 -4.52 -2.41 17.05
CA ASP A 153 -5.93 -2.07 17.22
C ASP A 153 -6.17 -0.57 16.96
N SER A 154 -7.43 -0.13 17.04
CA SER A 154 -7.81 1.27 16.82
C SER A 154 -7.41 2.20 17.98
N SER A 155 -6.62 1.73 18.95
CA SER A 155 -6.23 2.47 20.15
C SER A 155 -4.75 2.85 20.14
N GLY A 156 -4.36 3.73 21.06
CA GLY A 156 -2.96 4.14 21.23
C GLY A 156 -2.48 5.23 20.26
N SER A 157 -1.14 5.38 20.19
CA SER A 157 -0.49 6.49 19.49
C SER A 157 -0.32 6.29 17.98
N MET A 158 -0.43 5.05 17.51
CA MET A 158 -0.36 4.66 16.10
C MET A 158 -1.47 3.62 15.84
N PRO A 159 -2.74 4.04 15.93
CA PRO A 159 -3.87 3.15 15.76
C PRO A 159 -3.85 2.54 14.37
N ASN A 160 -4.27 1.28 14.24
CA ASN A 160 -4.39 0.55 12.97
C ASN A 160 -3.08 0.40 12.17
N ALA A 161 -1.95 0.85 12.71
CA ALA A 161 -0.68 0.88 12.00
C ALA A 161 -0.12 -0.52 11.78
N TYR A 162 0.46 -0.73 10.60
CA TYR A 162 1.17 -1.96 10.27
C TYR A 162 2.65 -1.90 10.62
N SER A 163 3.18 -3.04 11.07
CA SER A 163 4.58 -3.21 11.44
C SER A 163 5.09 -4.62 11.18
N VAL A 164 6.40 -4.77 11.06
CA VAL A 164 7.11 -6.06 11.19
C VAL A 164 8.01 -5.97 12.42
N GLY A 165 7.81 -6.88 13.38
CA GLY A 165 8.43 -6.77 14.69
C GLY A 165 8.06 -5.45 15.37
N PHE A 166 9.07 -4.65 15.73
CA PHE A 166 8.87 -3.32 16.33
C PHE A 166 8.96 -2.16 15.32
N SER A 167 9.11 -2.47 14.03
CA SER A 167 9.35 -1.49 12.97
C SER A 167 8.07 -1.21 12.20
N TYR A 168 7.53 -0.01 12.36
CA TYR A 168 6.35 0.46 11.64
C TYR A 168 6.66 0.83 10.19
N PHE A 169 5.70 0.60 9.30
CA PHE A 169 5.79 1.02 7.90
C PHE A 169 5.45 2.51 7.75
N ARG A 170 6.35 3.37 8.24
CA ARG A 170 6.20 4.81 8.16
C ARG A 170 6.52 5.34 6.75
N TYR A 171 5.85 6.41 6.36
CA TYR A 171 6.09 7.14 5.12
C TYR A 171 7.26 8.14 5.25
N ASP A 172 7.47 8.68 6.44
CA ASP A 172 8.41 9.78 6.70
C ASP A 172 9.83 9.32 7.09
N SER A 173 10.02 8.02 7.33
CA SER A 173 11.26 7.48 7.86
C SER A 173 11.44 5.99 7.53
N ALA A 174 12.68 5.59 7.28
CA ALA A 174 13.07 4.19 7.17
C ALA A 174 13.63 3.69 8.53
N PRO A 175 13.31 2.46 8.96
CA PRO A 175 13.98 1.83 10.09
C PRO A 175 15.46 1.56 9.78
N SER A 176 16.31 1.47 10.82
CA SER A 176 17.72 1.15 10.69
C SER A 176 18.13 0.05 11.68
N PRO A 177 18.52 -1.16 11.21
CA PRO A 177 18.50 -1.58 9.80
C PRO A 177 17.08 -1.66 9.22
N CYS A 178 16.96 -1.74 7.89
CA CYS A 178 15.70 -2.12 7.25
C CYS A 178 15.42 -3.60 7.58
N PHE A 179 14.39 -3.85 8.40
CA PHE A 179 13.88 -5.13 8.94
C PHE A 179 14.89 -6.25 9.28
#